data_AF-A0A845UZY3-F1
#
_entry.id   AF-A0A845UZY3-F1
#
_cell.length_a   1.000
_cell.length_b   1.000
_cell.length_c   1.000
_cell.angle_alpha   90.00
_cell.angle_beta   90.00
_cell.angle_gamma   90.00
#
_symmetry.space_group_name_H-M   'P 1'
#
loop_
_entity.id
_entity.type
_entity.pdbx_description
1 polymer ?
#
loop_
_entity_poly.entity_id
_entity_poly.type
_entity_poly.pdbx_seq_one_letter_code
_entity_poly.pdbx_strand_id
1 'polypeptide(L)'
;MKLAWGTDFLFEPALNHEQNEYILMLQEWFSPAEILKLVTQDNGKLLALSGLRSPYQGTLGVVAEDALADLLLVRGDPIEDIELLNDPENNFLIIMKDGQIFKDSTAP
;
A
#
# COMPACT_ATOMS: atom_id res chain seq x y z
N MET A 1 -6.21 6.35 -19.33
CA MET A 1 -6.55 4.97 -18.90
C MET A 1 -6.59 4.96 -17.37
N LYS A 2 -7.48 4.18 -16.74
CA LYS A 2 -7.48 3.97 -15.28
C LYS A 2 -6.97 2.56 -15.02
N LEU A 3 -5.88 2.43 -14.27
CA LEU A 3 -5.27 1.16 -13.90
C LEU A 3 -5.39 0.95 -12.39
N ALA A 4 -5.35 -0.31 -11.99
CA ALA A 4 -5.30 -0.74 -10.60
C ALA A 4 -4.26 -1.84 -10.47
N TRP A 5 -3.70 -2.01 -9.28
CA TRP A 5 -2.75 -3.07 -8.97
C TRP A 5 -3.44 -4.24 -8.26
N GLY A 6 -3.05 -5.45 -8.61
CA GLY A 6 -3.42 -6.69 -7.94
C GLY A 6 -2.48 -7.81 -8.36
N THR A 7 -2.24 -8.77 -7.48
CA THR A 7 -1.28 -9.85 -7.70
C THR A 7 -1.88 -11.09 -8.38
N ASP A 8 -3.17 -11.33 -8.15
CA ASP A 8 -3.90 -12.54 -8.58
C ASP A 8 -3.21 -13.85 -8.14
N PHE A 9 -2.62 -13.86 -6.93
CA PHE A 9 -2.10 -15.09 -6.34
C PHE A 9 -3.24 -16.04 -5.98
N LEU A 10 -3.20 -17.25 -6.53
CA LEU A 10 -4.22 -18.27 -6.33
C LEU A 10 -3.60 -19.52 -5.72
N PHE A 11 -4.19 -20.02 -4.64
CA PHE A 11 -3.88 -21.31 -4.00
C PHE A 11 -2.45 -21.48 -3.42
N GLU A 12 -1.65 -20.43 -3.36
CA GLU A 12 -0.26 -20.48 -2.86
C GLU A 12 0.00 -19.44 -1.74
N PRO A 13 -0.54 -19.64 -0.53
CA PRO A 13 -0.40 -18.66 0.57
C PRO A 13 1.05 -18.44 1.01
N ALA A 14 1.94 -19.40 0.72
CA ALA A 14 3.37 -19.28 0.99
C ALA A 14 4.01 -18.09 0.25
N LEU A 15 3.50 -17.72 -0.93
CA LEU A 15 4.04 -16.62 -1.74
C LEU A 15 3.56 -15.23 -1.28
N ASN A 16 2.64 -15.14 -0.31
CA ASN A 16 2.09 -13.83 0.10
C ASN A 16 3.13 -12.84 0.62
N HIS A 17 4.28 -13.31 1.10
CA HIS A 17 5.38 -12.44 1.51
C HIS A 17 6.07 -11.75 0.32
N GLU A 18 5.93 -12.29 -0.89
CA GLU A 18 6.54 -11.78 -2.12
C GLU A 18 5.69 -10.69 -2.81
N GLN A 19 4.49 -10.35 -2.29
CA GLN A 19 3.61 -9.39 -2.98
C GLN A 19 4.26 -8.03 -3.24
N ASN A 20 5.16 -7.59 -2.35
CA ASN A 20 5.89 -6.34 -2.52
C ASN A 20 6.91 -6.43 -3.67
N GLU A 21 7.53 -7.58 -3.91
CA GLU A 21 8.41 -7.80 -5.07
C GLU A 21 7.65 -7.58 -6.38
N TYR A 22 6.38 -8.00 -6.44
CA TYR A 22 5.52 -7.82 -7.62
C TYR A 22 5.11 -6.36 -7.85
N ILE A 23 5.14 -5.51 -6.81
CA ILE A 23 5.00 -4.05 -6.98
C ILE A 23 6.24 -3.50 -7.71
N LEU A 24 7.44 -3.97 -7.34
CA LEU A 24 8.70 -3.50 -7.90
C LEU A 24 8.92 -3.90 -9.35
N MET A 25 8.33 -5.01 -9.80
CA MET A 25 8.33 -5.40 -11.22
C MET A 25 7.68 -4.33 -12.13
N LEU A 26 6.84 -3.46 -11.58
CA LEU A 26 6.22 -2.36 -12.33
C LEU A 26 7.21 -1.26 -12.74
N GLN A 27 8.41 -1.22 -12.16
CA GLN A 27 9.45 -0.24 -12.48
C GLN A 27 9.87 -0.23 -13.95
N GLU A 28 9.64 -1.33 -14.67
CA GLU A 28 9.86 -1.41 -16.12
C GLU A 28 8.98 -0.40 -16.90
N TRP A 29 7.81 -0.02 -16.37
CA TRP A 29 6.83 0.82 -17.08
C TRP A 29 6.40 2.08 -16.34
N PHE A 30 6.63 2.16 -15.03
CA PHE A 30 6.12 3.23 -14.18
C PHE A 30 7.24 3.80 -13.30
N SER A 31 7.20 5.12 -13.08
CA SER A 31 8.04 5.77 -12.07
C SER A 31 7.61 5.39 -10.64
N PRO A 32 8.49 5.52 -9.63
CA PRO A 32 8.14 5.28 -8.23
C PRO A 32 6.87 6.01 -7.78
N ALA A 33 6.71 7.28 -8.14
CA ALA A 33 5.51 8.05 -7.80
C ALA A 33 4.24 7.49 -8.46
N GLU A 34 4.32 7.01 -9.71
CA GLU A 34 3.20 6.37 -10.41
C GLU A 34 2.85 5.01 -9.79
N ILE A 35 3.85 4.21 -9.41
CA ILE A 35 3.66 2.94 -8.69
C ILE A 35 2.96 3.18 -7.37
N LEU A 36 3.47 4.10 -6.54
CA LEU A 36 2.88 4.44 -5.24
C LEU A 36 1.44 4.92 -5.40
N LYS A 37 1.18 5.76 -6.40
CA LYS A 37 -0.17 6.23 -6.72
C LYS A 37 -1.11 5.09 -7.15
N LEU A 38 -0.61 4.12 -7.92
CA LEU A 38 -1.37 2.96 -8.38
C LEU A 38 -1.79 2.07 -7.20
N VAL A 39 -0.84 1.74 -6.31
CA VAL A 39 -1.09 0.86 -5.15
C VAL A 39 -1.80 1.56 -3.98
N THR A 40 -1.98 2.89 -4.03
CA THR A 40 -2.71 3.66 -3.02
C THR A 40 -3.96 4.34 -3.58
N GLN A 41 -3.84 5.56 -4.11
CA GLN A 41 -4.94 6.41 -4.49
C GLN A 41 -5.85 5.79 -5.55
N ASP A 42 -5.29 5.14 -6.57
CA ASP A 42 -6.10 4.57 -7.66
C ASP A 42 -6.83 3.30 -7.23
N ASN A 43 -6.18 2.42 -6.46
CA ASN A 43 -6.84 1.27 -5.83
C ASN A 43 -7.94 1.71 -4.84
N GLY A 44 -7.68 2.74 -4.02
CA GLY A 44 -8.68 3.31 -3.11
C GLY A 44 -9.90 3.86 -3.85
N LYS A 45 -9.67 4.59 -4.95
CA LYS A 45 -10.75 5.07 -5.83
C LYS A 45 -11.53 3.93 -6.48
N LEU A 46 -10.85 2.88 -6.95
CA LEU A 46 -11.51 1.71 -7.53
C LEU A 46 -12.41 1.02 -6.50
N LEU A 47 -11.90 0.79 -5.29
CA LEU A 47 -12.65 0.14 -4.22
C LEU A 47 -13.91 0.95 -3.83
N ALA A 48 -13.80 2.28 -3.78
CA ALA A 48 -14.94 3.17 -3.50
C ALA A 48 -16.10 3.03 -4.51
N LEU A 49 -15.82 2.60 -5.75
CA LEU A 49 -16.87 2.32 -6.75
C LEU A 49 -17.72 1.10 -6.40
N SER A 50 -17.30 0.27 -5.44
CA SER A 50 -18.06 -0.91 -4.98
C SER A 50 -19.28 -0.54 -4.12
N GLY A 51 -19.41 0.73 -3.71
CA GLY A 51 -20.53 1.21 -2.89
C GLY A 51 -20.70 0.39 -1.62
N LEU A 52 -21.92 -0.07 -1.35
CA LEU A 52 -22.26 -0.88 -0.16
C LEU A 52 -21.55 -2.25 -0.09
N ARG A 53 -20.86 -2.68 -1.16
CA ARG A 53 -20.03 -3.90 -1.15
C ARG A 53 -18.60 -3.65 -0.66
N SER A 54 -18.19 -2.39 -0.51
CA SER A 54 -16.92 -2.08 0.15
C SER A 54 -17.01 -2.42 1.65
N PRO A 55 -16.06 -3.18 2.21
CA PRO A 55 -16.00 -3.38 3.65
C PRO A 55 -15.51 -2.13 4.40
N TYR A 56 -14.96 -1.14 3.68
CA TYR A 56 -14.47 0.12 4.24
C TYR A 56 -15.51 1.23 4.05
N GLN A 57 -15.91 1.84 5.17
CA GLN A 57 -16.82 2.99 5.23
C GLN A 57 -15.99 4.27 5.41
N GLY A 58 -15.31 4.72 4.34
CA GLY A 58 -14.45 5.90 4.36
C GLY A 58 -13.52 5.98 3.16
N THR A 59 -12.75 7.07 3.07
CA THR A 59 -11.78 7.27 1.99
C THR A 59 -10.46 6.56 2.32
N LEU A 60 -9.94 5.79 1.37
CA LEU A 60 -8.64 5.09 1.46
C LEU A 60 -7.64 5.61 0.42
N GLY A 61 -6.36 5.35 0.66
CA GLY A 61 -5.28 5.63 -0.29
C GLY A 61 -4.92 7.12 -0.39
N VAL A 62 -5.23 7.91 0.63
CA VAL A 62 -4.89 9.34 0.72
C VAL A 62 -4.69 9.74 2.18
N VAL A 63 -3.72 10.61 2.45
CA VAL A 63 -3.57 11.30 3.74
C VAL A 63 -4.29 12.64 3.65
N ALA A 64 -5.49 12.71 4.22
CA ALA A 64 -6.34 13.90 4.23
C ALA A 64 -7.25 13.87 5.48
N GLU A 65 -7.83 15.01 5.82
CA GLU A 65 -8.89 15.08 6.83
C GLU A 65 -10.04 14.12 6.45
N ASP A 66 -10.65 13.50 7.46
CA ASP A 66 -11.77 12.54 7.35
C ASP A 66 -11.50 11.24 6.56
N ALA A 67 -10.27 11.01 6.08
CA ALA A 67 -9.86 9.71 5.54
C ALA A 67 -9.64 8.68 6.66
N LEU A 68 -9.74 7.40 6.31
CA LEU A 68 -9.43 6.33 7.26
C LEU A 68 -7.96 6.41 7.68
N ALA A 69 -7.70 6.21 8.98
CA ALA A 69 -6.37 6.26 9.57
C ALA A 69 -5.59 4.96 9.31
N ASP A 70 -5.37 4.67 8.03
CA ASP A 70 -4.56 3.57 7.51
C ASP A 70 -3.25 4.16 6.99
N LEU A 71 -2.21 4.11 7.82
CA LEU A 71 -0.95 4.84 7.61
C LEU A 71 0.25 3.90 7.72
N LEU A 72 1.25 4.17 6.90
CA LEU A 72 2.58 3.57 6.99
C LEU A 72 3.60 4.66 7.31
N LEU A 73 4.48 4.40 8.29
CA LEU A 73 5.71 5.18 8.45
C LEU A 73 6.87 4.40 7.84
N VAL A 74 7.50 4.97 6.82
CA VAL A 74 8.58 4.31 6.07
C VAL A 74 9.94 4.93 6.42
N ARG A 75 10.96 4.09 6.57
CA ARG A 75 12.36 4.49 6.78
C ARG A 75 12.98 4.92 5.44
N GLY A 76 12.78 6.18 5.07
CA GLY A 76 13.30 6.76 3.83
C GLY A 76 12.21 7.39 2.99
N ASP A 77 12.53 7.71 1.74
CA ASP A 77 11.59 8.28 0.77
C ASP A 77 11.32 7.28 -0.37
N PRO A 78 10.12 6.66 -0.41
CA PRO A 78 9.75 5.72 -1.47
C PRO A 78 9.65 6.33 -2.88
N ILE A 79 9.61 7.66 -3.01
CA ILE A 79 9.64 8.33 -4.32
C ILE A 79 11.07 8.33 -4.87
N GLU A 80 12.07 8.49 -3.99
CA GLU A 80 13.49 8.47 -4.35
C GLU A 80 14.03 7.03 -4.46
N ASP A 81 13.55 6.12 -3.60
CA ASP A 81 13.95 4.72 -3.58
C ASP A 81 12.75 3.79 -3.33
N ILE A 82 12.20 3.24 -4.42
CA ILE A 82 11.05 2.34 -4.32
C ILE A 82 11.43 0.95 -3.78
N GLU A 83 12.72 0.57 -3.82
CA GLU A 83 13.19 -0.73 -3.30
C GLU A 83 12.96 -0.87 -1.79
N LEU A 84 12.72 0.24 -1.08
CA LEU A 84 12.30 0.24 0.32
C LEU A 84 11.06 -0.62 0.57
N LEU A 85 10.19 -0.77 -0.42
CA LEU A 85 9.00 -1.63 -0.33
C LEU A 85 9.36 -3.11 -0.26
N ASN A 86 10.54 -3.55 -0.73
CA ASN A 86 10.91 -4.95 -0.76
C ASN A 86 11.20 -5.55 0.63
N ASP A 87 11.55 -4.70 1.60
CA ASP A 87 11.84 -5.10 2.97
C ASP A 87 10.91 -4.37 3.95
N PRO A 88 9.61 -4.71 3.94
CA PRO A 88 8.64 -4.06 4.83
C PRO A 88 8.91 -4.38 6.31
N GLU A 89 9.59 -5.48 6.62
CA GLU A 89 10.00 -5.84 7.98
C GLU A 89 10.95 -4.79 8.58
N ASN A 90 11.95 -4.33 7.83
CA ASN A 90 12.89 -3.33 8.35
C ASN A 90 12.53 -1.88 7.98
N ASN A 91 11.84 -1.66 6.87
CA ASN A 91 11.58 -0.31 6.36
C ASN A 91 10.23 0.25 6.77
N PHE A 92 9.20 -0.56 7.04
CA PHE A 92 7.92 -0.05 7.55
C PHE A 92 7.96 -0.04 9.08
N LEU A 93 8.31 1.12 9.62
CA LEU A 93 8.53 1.33 11.06
C LEU A 93 7.22 1.31 11.85
N ILE A 94 6.16 1.88 11.28
CA ILE A 94 4.82 1.85 11.86
C ILE A 94 3.85 1.36 10.79
N ILE A 95 2.97 0.44 11.19
CA ILE A 95 1.79 0.04 10.42
C ILE A 95 0.59 0.36 11.28
N MET A 96 -0.21 1.35 10.84
CA MET A 96 -1.45 1.74 11.46
C MET A 96 -2.62 1.35 10.57
N LYS A 97 -3.67 0.81 11.18
CA LYS A 97 -4.94 0.50 10.52
C LYS A 97 -6.08 0.88 11.43
N ASP A 98 -7.06 1.61 10.90
CA ASP A 98 -8.22 2.11 11.65
C ASP A 98 -7.81 2.87 12.92
N GLY A 99 -6.73 3.67 12.82
CA GLY A 99 -6.17 4.45 13.93
C GLY A 99 -5.46 3.62 15.00
N GLN A 100 -5.39 2.29 14.84
CA GLN A 100 -4.71 1.38 15.76
C GLN A 100 -3.35 0.99 15.20
N ILE A 101 -2.32 1.02 16.05
CA ILE A 101 -0.97 0.61 15.67
C ILE A 101 -0.86 -0.93 15.74
N PHE A 102 -0.57 -1.56 14.61
CA PHE A 102 -0.36 -3.02 14.49
C PHE A 102 1.11 -3.42 14.50
N LYS A 103 1.99 -2.49 14.08
CA LYS A 103 3.44 -2.64 14.16
C LYS A 103 4.04 -1.32 14.63
N ASP A 104 4.96 -1.39 15.58
CA ASP A 104 5.81 -0.28 16.00
C ASP A 104 7.22 -0.79 16.27
N SER A 105 8.15 -0.42 15.39
CA SER A 105 9.58 -0.72 15.52
C SER A 105 10.39 0.53 15.91
N THR A 106 9.71 1.59 16.37
CA THR A 106 10.31 2.84 16.87
C THR A 106 10.38 2.88 18.40
N ALA A 107 9.67 1.95 19.07
CA ALA A 107 9.74 1.78 20.51
C ALA A 107 11.20 1.49 20.95
N PRO A 108 11.68 2.15 22.02
CA PRO A 108 13.04 1.99 22.53
C PRO A 108 13.32 0.60 23.12
#